data_AF-A0A0Q4J6U8-F1
#
_entry.id   AF-A0A0Q4J6U8-F1
#
_cell.length_a   1.000
_cell.length_b   1.000
_cell.length_c   1.000
_cell.angle_alpha   90.00
_cell.angle_beta   90.00
_cell.angle_gamma   90.00
#
_symmetry.space_group_name_H-M   'P 1'
#
loop_
_entity.id
_entity.type
_entity.pdbx_description
1 polymer ?
#
loop_
_entity_poly.entity_id
_entity_poly.type
_entity_poly.pdbx_seq_one_letter_code
_entity_poly.pdbx_strand_id
1 'polypeptide(L)'
;MDDRTNTIAGWVLAGCAAALGLTIASGMIFHSGAPDKPGYPVEGAVEAGGGGAAAAVPIATLLASADVTKGAEVFKKCAACHTVNQGGANGIGPNLWGVLGKKHGHIPGFAYSGALTGVAGNWDFDAMNAWLTSPRKYAPGTKMTFAGLGSAEDRANVIAYLNSQGSNLPLPAAPAAGAAPAEGAEANAAAPEGNVADEGKPADSADVVNAATPASGAPSVDPAAAEQAAKKGR
;
A
#
# COMPACT_ATOMS: atom_id res chain seq x y z
N MET A 1 -16.26 45.07 -35.16
CA MET A 1 -16.01 43.62 -35.12
C MET A 1 -15.49 43.24 -36.47
N ASP A 2 -14.19 42.92 -36.55
CA ASP A 2 -13.52 42.67 -37.82
C ASP A 2 -13.80 41.24 -38.30
N ASP A 3 -14.01 41.05 -39.60
CA ASP A 3 -14.29 39.74 -40.23
C ASP A 3 -13.24 38.65 -39.88
N ARG A 4 -12.06 39.08 -39.43
CA ARG A 4 -10.98 38.23 -38.93
C ARG A 4 -11.38 37.45 -37.68
N THR A 5 -12.14 38.02 -36.75
CA THR A 5 -12.55 37.31 -35.53
C THR A 5 -13.62 36.27 -35.83
N ASN A 6 -14.52 36.54 -36.77
CA ASN A 6 -15.51 35.57 -37.25
C ASN A 6 -14.84 34.42 -38.01
N THR A 7 -13.83 34.74 -38.82
CA THR A 7 -13.03 33.74 -39.55
C THR A 7 -12.27 32.84 -38.57
N ILE A 8 -11.57 33.41 -37.59
CA ILE A 8 -10.84 32.65 -36.56
C ILE A 8 -11.81 31.75 -35.77
N ALA A 9 -12.97 32.28 -35.34
CA ALA A 9 -13.97 31.48 -34.65
C ALA A 9 -14.50 30.31 -35.51
N GLY A 10 -14.69 30.54 -36.82
CA GLY A 10 -15.08 29.50 -37.77
C GLY A 10 -14.05 28.37 -37.89
N TRP A 11 -12.77 28.70 -37.99
CA TRP A 11 -11.70 27.70 -38.05
C TRP A 11 -11.54 26.92 -36.75
N VAL A 12 -11.71 27.58 -35.59
CA VAL A 12 -11.68 26.90 -34.28
C VAL A 12 -12.85 25.92 -34.16
N LEU A 13 -14.07 26.33 -34.50
CA LEU A 13 -15.24 25.46 -34.45
C LEU A 13 -15.13 24.28 -35.43
N ALA A 14 -14.63 24.51 -36.65
CA ALA A 14 -14.39 23.45 -37.63
C ALA A 14 -13.33 22.44 -37.14
N GLY A 15 -12.25 22.92 -36.51
CA GLY A 15 -11.23 22.08 -35.91
C GLY A 15 -11.77 21.22 -34.77
N CYS A 16 -12.58 21.80 -33.88
CA CYS A 16 -13.23 21.06 -32.79
C CYS A 16 -14.22 20.01 -33.31
N ALA A 17 -15.02 20.35 -34.32
CA ALA A 17 -15.97 19.41 -34.94
C ALA A 17 -15.25 18.25 -35.64
N ALA A 18 -14.14 18.52 -36.32
CA ALA A 18 -13.31 17.50 -36.93
C ALA A 18 -12.68 16.57 -35.88
N ALA A 19 -12.12 17.12 -34.80
CA ALA A 19 -11.55 16.33 -33.70
C ALA A 19 -12.59 15.42 -33.04
N LEU A 20 -13.77 15.95 -32.72
CA LEU A 20 -14.86 15.17 -32.15
C LEU A 20 -15.36 14.10 -33.12
N GLY A 21 -15.52 14.44 -34.40
CA GLY A 21 -15.92 13.49 -35.44
C GLY A 21 -14.93 12.34 -35.62
N LEU A 22 -13.62 12.64 -35.60
CA LEU A 22 -12.56 11.63 -35.65
C LEU A 22 -12.57 10.73 -34.41
N THR A 23 -12.82 11.27 -33.21
CA THR A 23 -12.95 10.47 -31.99
C THR A 23 -14.16 9.52 -32.06
N ILE A 24 -15.31 10.01 -32.52
CA ILE A 24 -16.53 9.19 -32.65
C ILE A 24 -16.37 8.13 -33.75
N ALA A 25 -15.81 8.50 -34.90
CA ALA A 25 -15.54 7.57 -36.00
C ALA A 25 -14.52 6.49 -35.60
N SER A 26 -13.47 6.87 -34.86
CA SER A 26 -12.51 5.93 -34.27
C SER A 26 -13.20 5.00 -33.27
N GLY A 27 -14.10 5.52 -32.43
CA GLY A 27 -14.93 4.69 -31.55
C GLY A 27 -15.72 3.66 -32.34
N MET A 28 -16.42 4.09 -33.40
CA MET A 28 -17.20 3.21 -34.28
C MET A 28 -16.38 2.12 -34.98
N ILE A 29 -15.20 2.48 -35.50
CA ILE A 29 -14.33 1.57 -36.26
C ILE A 29 -13.58 0.59 -35.34
N PHE A 30 -13.23 1.00 -34.12
CA PHE A 30 -12.46 0.20 -33.16
C PHE A 30 -13.34 -0.37 -32.03
N HIS A 31 -14.63 -0.60 -32.26
CA HIS A 31 -15.43 -1.39 -31.33
C HIS A 31 -14.98 -2.86 -31.37
N SER A 32 -14.05 -3.21 -30.49
CA SER A 32 -13.80 -4.59 -30.11
C SER A 32 -14.98 -5.06 -29.27
N GLY A 33 -16.00 -5.64 -29.92
CA GLY A 33 -17.04 -6.36 -29.21
C GLY A 33 -16.39 -7.47 -28.38
N ALA A 34 -16.60 -7.46 -27.07
CA ALA A 34 -16.23 -8.60 -26.24
C ALA A 34 -16.96 -9.84 -26.81
N PRO A 35 -16.26 -10.95 -27.10
CA PRO A 35 -16.88 -12.11 -27.69
C PRO A 35 -17.98 -12.64 -26.75
N ASP A 36 -19.18 -12.86 -27.29
CA ASP A 36 -20.37 -13.33 -26.54
C ASP A 36 -20.17 -14.68 -25.81
N LYS A 37 -19.06 -15.38 -26.05
CA LYS A 37 -18.65 -16.54 -25.27
C LYS A 37 -17.12 -16.54 -25.06
N PRO A 38 -16.61 -16.41 -23.82
CA PRO A 38 -15.21 -16.65 -23.54
C PRO A 38 -14.88 -18.13 -23.80
N GLY A 39 -13.96 -18.39 -24.73
CA GLY A 39 -13.57 -19.75 -25.15
C GLY A 39 -12.81 -20.57 -24.10
N TYR A 40 -12.68 -20.06 -22.88
CA TYR A 40 -12.07 -20.76 -21.75
C TYR A 40 -12.68 -20.22 -20.43
N PRO A 41 -13.16 -21.09 -19.52
CA PRO A 41 -13.62 -20.63 -18.22
C PRO A 41 -12.40 -20.20 -17.38
N VAL A 42 -12.28 -18.90 -17.14
CA VAL A 42 -11.46 -18.33 -16.07
C VAL A 42 -12.43 -17.68 -15.09
N GLU A 43 -12.68 -18.35 -13.97
CA GLU A 43 -13.41 -17.75 -12.85
C GLU A 43 -12.58 -16.57 -12.31
N GLY A 44 -13.01 -15.34 -12.59
CA GLY A 44 -12.46 -14.13 -11.94
C GLY A 44 -12.18 -12.90 -12.81
N ALA A 45 -12.42 -12.92 -14.13
CA ALA A 45 -12.24 -11.71 -14.95
C ALA A 45 -13.51 -10.84 -14.95
N VAL A 46 -13.60 -9.88 -14.04
CA VAL A 46 -14.49 -8.72 -14.21
C VAL A 46 -13.67 -7.58 -14.81
N GLU A 47 -13.94 -7.29 -16.09
CA GLU A 47 -13.39 -6.13 -16.78
C GLU A 47 -13.91 -4.85 -16.15
N ALA A 48 -12.98 -3.91 -15.93
CA ALA A 48 -13.24 -2.58 -15.42
C ALA A 48 -13.88 -1.71 -16.52
N GLY A 49 -15.15 -1.38 -16.34
CA GLY A 49 -15.83 -0.41 -17.18
C GLY A 49 -17.12 0.09 -16.54
N GLY A 50 -17.13 1.36 -16.14
CA GLY A 50 -18.36 2.07 -15.80
C GLY A 50 -18.41 2.56 -14.36
N GLY A 51 -18.28 3.88 -14.21
CA GLY A 51 -18.55 4.58 -12.95
C GLY A 51 -19.99 4.36 -12.50
N GLY A 52 -20.16 3.41 -11.61
CA GLY A 52 -21.24 3.33 -10.65
C GLY A 52 -20.58 2.90 -9.35
N ALA A 53 -20.91 3.53 -8.23
CA ALA A 53 -20.53 3.03 -6.92
C ALA A 53 -21.22 1.68 -6.70
N ALA A 54 -20.66 0.62 -7.31
CA ALA A 54 -20.86 -0.73 -6.87
C ALA A 54 -20.45 -0.73 -5.40
N ALA A 55 -21.36 -1.12 -4.52
CA ALA A 55 -21.09 -1.26 -3.10
C ALA A 55 -19.74 -1.99 -2.96
N ALA A 56 -18.76 -1.29 -2.39
CA ALA A 56 -17.42 -1.83 -2.26
C ALA A 56 -17.52 -3.14 -1.49
N VAL A 57 -17.16 -4.26 -2.14
CA VAL A 57 -17.16 -5.56 -1.49
C VAL A 57 -16.30 -5.46 -0.23
N PRO A 58 -16.84 -5.78 0.96
CA PRO A 58 -16.08 -5.71 2.20
C PRO A 58 -14.80 -6.55 2.09
N ILE A 59 -13.66 -6.01 2.54
CA ILE A 59 -12.39 -6.73 2.41
C ILE A 59 -12.42 -8.06 3.17
N ALA A 60 -13.20 -8.14 4.25
CA ALA A 60 -13.43 -9.37 5.00
C ALA A 60 -13.98 -10.51 4.12
N THR A 61 -14.86 -10.21 3.16
CA THR A 61 -15.38 -11.20 2.21
C THR A 61 -14.28 -11.70 1.27
N LEU A 62 -13.42 -10.81 0.79
CA LEU A 62 -12.32 -11.16 -0.11
C LEU A 62 -11.18 -11.89 0.62
N LEU A 63 -10.95 -11.58 1.89
CA LEU A 63 -9.94 -12.24 2.73
C LEU A 63 -10.24 -13.73 2.96
N ALA A 64 -11.52 -14.12 2.98
CA ALA A 64 -11.91 -15.52 3.14
C ALA A 64 -11.45 -16.42 1.98
N SER A 65 -11.24 -15.84 0.79
CA SER A 65 -10.75 -16.52 -0.41
C SER A 65 -9.40 -15.98 -0.91
N ALA A 66 -8.66 -15.26 -0.06
CA ALA A 66 -7.39 -14.66 -0.46
C ALA A 66 -6.28 -15.72 -0.63
N ASP A 67 -5.43 -15.50 -1.62
CA ASP A 67 -4.31 -16.35 -1.97
C ASP A 67 -3.00 -15.69 -1.53
N VAL A 68 -2.33 -16.29 -0.55
CA VAL A 68 -1.06 -15.82 0.01
C VAL A 68 0.08 -15.86 -1.02
N THR A 69 0.08 -16.83 -1.93
CA THR A 69 1.08 -16.95 -2.99
C THR A 69 0.91 -15.83 -4.00
N LYS A 70 -0.32 -15.54 -4.45
CA LYS A 70 -0.59 -14.33 -5.25
C LYS A 70 -0.25 -13.05 -4.49
N GLY A 71 -0.48 -13.04 -3.17
CA GLY A 71 -0.13 -11.91 -2.30
C GLY A 71 1.37 -11.62 -2.30
N ALA A 72 2.21 -12.66 -2.28
CA ALA A 72 3.66 -12.53 -2.41
C ALA A 72 4.06 -11.94 -3.78
N GLU A 73 3.36 -12.32 -4.86
CA GLU A 73 3.57 -11.73 -6.19
C GLU A 73 3.22 -10.24 -6.22
N VAL A 74 2.09 -9.85 -5.61
CA VAL A 74 1.71 -8.44 -5.47
C VAL A 74 2.74 -7.68 -4.62
N PHE A 75 3.27 -8.30 -3.56
CA PHE A 75 4.28 -7.70 -2.69
C PHE A 75 5.58 -7.33 -3.41
N LYS A 76 5.89 -7.93 -4.56
CA LYS A 76 7.05 -7.52 -5.38
C LYS A 76 7.01 -6.05 -5.77
N LYS A 77 5.81 -5.44 -5.87
CA LYS A 77 5.60 -4.00 -6.08
C LYS A 77 6.08 -3.15 -4.89
N CYS A 78 6.19 -3.73 -3.70
CA CYS A 78 6.59 -3.11 -2.44
C CYS A 78 8.07 -3.33 -2.10
N ALA A 79 8.65 -4.41 -2.64
CA ALA A 79 9.98 -4.92 -2.25
C ALA A 79 11.15 -3.97 -2.54
N ALA A 80 10.99 -3.02 -3.47
CA ALA A 80 12.00 -1.99 -3.73
C ALA A 80 12.19 -1.03 -2.54
N CYS A 81 11.16 -0.88 -1.71
CA CYS A 81 11.17 0.07 -0.60
C CYS A 81 11.12 -0.61 0.76
N HIS A 82 10.55 -1.81 0.84
CA HIS A 82 10.26 -2.49 2.09
C HIS A 82 10.89 -3.87 2.15
N THR A 83 11.49 -4.19 3.30
CA THR A 83 11.77 -5.57 3.70
C THR A 83 10.56 -6.13 4.45
N VAL A 84 10.41 -7.46 4.46
CA VAL A 84 9.27 -8.12 5.13
C VAL A 84 9.70 -9.26 6.05
N ASN A 85 10.96 -9.69 6.02
CA ASN A 85 11.47 -10.71 6.91
C ASN A 85 11.64 -10.20 8.35
N GLN A 86 11.54 -11.11 9.32
CA GLN A 86 11.81 -10.82 10.72
C GLN A 86 13.23 -10.25 10.89
N GLY A 87 13.33 -9.13 11.62
CA GLY A 87 14.61 -8.44 11.85
C GLY A 87 15.21 -7.79 10.60
N GLY A 88 14.46 -7.67 9.50
CA GLY A 88 14.90 -6.99 8.29
C GLY A 88 15.16 -5.50 8.53
N ALA A 89 16.11 -4.95 7.77
CA ALA A 89 16.48 -3.54 7.88
C ALA A 89 15.36 -2.61 7.36
N ASN A 90 15.30 -1.41 7.94
CA ASN A 90 14.59 -0.28 7.35
C ASN A 90 15.36 0.22 6.11
N GLY A 91 14.63 0.68 5.10
CA GLY A 91 15.19 1.26 3.87
C GLY A 91 14.48 2.55 3.49
N ILE A 92 14.06 2.65 2.22
CA ILE A 92 13.20 3.75 1.76
C ILE A 92 11.88 3.75 2.56
N GLY A 93 11.35 2.57 2.84
CA GLY A 93 10.25 2.34 3.78
C GLY A 93 10.70 1.51 5.00
N PRO A 94 9.88 1.45 6.06
CA PRO A 94 10.14 0.60 7.22
C PRO A 94 10.04 -0.89 6.87
N ASN A 95 10.64 -1.75 7.69
CA ASN A 95 10.34 -3.17 7.67
C ASN A 95 8.85 -3.43 7.97
N LEU A 96 8.26 -4.42 7.29
CA LEU A 96 6.82 -4.74 7.36
C LEU A 96 6.51 -6.07 8.08
N TRP A 97 7.50 -6.70 8.70
CA TRP A 97 7.25 -7.91 9.49
C TRP A 97 6.34 -7.61 10.68
N GLY A 98 5.27 -8.37 10.84
CA GLY A 98 4.34 -8.23 11.96
C GLY A 98 3.56 -6.91 11.98
N VAL A 99 3.41 -6.24 10.83
CA VAL A 99 2.86 -4.89 10.74
C VAL A 99 1.37 -4.81 11.08
N LEU A 100 0.57 -5.82 10.76
CA LEU A 100 -0.87 -5.80 11.03
C LEU A 100 -1.16 -5.87 12.53
N GLY A 101 -2.20 -5.14 12.95
CA GLY A 101 -2.66 -5.00 14.33
C GLY A 101 -1.84 -4.00 15.16
N LYS A 102 -0.78 -3.42 14.59
CA LYS A 102 0.07 -2.44 15.29
C LYS A 102 -0.32 -1.02 14.95
N LYS A 103 0.06 -0.07 15.81
CA LYS A 103 -0.19 1.36 15.59
C LYS A 103 0.50 1.85 14.31
N HIS A 104 -0.09 2.84 13.65
CA HIS A 104 0.57 3.57 12.57
C HIS A 104 1.92 4.14 13.05
N GLY A 105 2.97 3.97 12.24
CA GLY A 105 4.28 4.55 12.53
C GLY A 105 5.04 3.92 13.71
N HIS A 106 4.82 2.65 14.04
CA HIS A 106 5.37 2.02 15.25
C HIS A 106 6.78 1.43 15.11
N ILE A 107 7.34 1.28 13.89
CA ILE A 107 8.64 0.62 13.71
C ILE A 107 9.75 1.54 14.21
N PRO A 108 10.57 1.11 15.19
CA PRO A 108 11.63 1.95 15.73
C PRO A 108 12.69 2.27 14.67
N GLY A 109 13.28 3.46 14.78
CA GLY A 109 14.37 3.90 13.91
C GLY A 109 13.98 4.30 12.48
N PHE A 110 12.69 4.30 12.12
CA PHE A 110 12.21 4.83 10.84
C PHE A 110 11.61 6.24 10.99
N ALA A 111 11.98 7.16 10.10
CA ALA A 111 11.53 8.55 10.13
C ALA A 111 10.21 8.77 9.37
N TYR A 112 9.09 8.45 10.02
CA TYR A 112 7.76 8.60 9.44
C TYR A 112 7.39 10.06 9.07
N SER A 113 6.38 10.21 8.21
CA SER A 113 5.70 11.49 8.01
C SER A 113 4.73 11.76 9.15
N GLY A 114 4.64 13.02 9.60
CA GLY A 114 3.63 13.47 10.57
C GLY A 114 2.20 13.11 10.17
N ALA A 115 1.93 13.14 8.85
CA ALA A 115 0.65 12.73 8.27
C ALA A 115 0.25 11.28 8.63
N LEU A 116 1.20 10.34 8.59
CA LEU A 116 0.90 8.93 8.88
C LEU A 116 0.82 8.66 10.38
N THR A 117 1.73 9.24 11.16
CA THR A 117 1.73 9.07 12.62
C THR A 117 0.54 9.76 13.29
N GLY A 118 -0.06 10.76 12.62
CA GLY A 118 -1.27 11.43 13.06
C GLY A 118 -2.56 10.65 12.79
N VAL A 119 -2.51 9.57 12.00
CA VAL A 119 -3.68 8.70 11.80
C VAL A 119 -3.91 7.89 13.07
N ALA A 120 -5.12 8.00 13.63
CA ALA A 120 -5.53 7.25 14.80
C ALA A 120 -5.73 5.76 14.48
N GLY A 121 -5.63 4.91 15.49
CA GLY A 121 -5.87 3.47 15.36
C GLY A 121 -4.66 2.66 14.88
N ASN A 122 -4.96 1.43 14.49
CA ASN A 122 -3.98 0.38 14.15
C ASN A 122 -4.13 -0.05 12.69
N TRP A 123 -3.12 -0.77 12.20
CA TRP A 123 -3.15 -1.47 10.92
C TRP A 123 -4.04 -2.71 10.97
N ASP A 124 -5.35 -2.53 11.13
CA ASP A 124 -6.31 -3.61 10.89
C ASP A 124 -6.51 -3.87 9.38
N PHE A 125 -7.35 -4.85 9.05
CA PHE A 125 -7.60 -5.27 7.68
C PHE A 125 -8.26 -4.18 6.83
N ASP A 126 -9.16 -3.38 7.41
CA ASP A 126 -9.87 -2.30 6.71
C ASP A 126 -8.98 -1.08 6.51
N ALA A 127 -8.23 -0.69 7.55
CA ALA A 127 -7.22 0.36 7.51
C ALA A 127 -6.14 0.05 6.46
N MET A 128 -5.63 -1.20 6.44
CA MET A 128 -4.66 -1.62 5.44
C MET A 128 -5.25 -1.62 4.03
N ASN A 129 -6.51 -2.06 3.86
CA ASN A 129 -7.20 -2.01 2.57
C ASN A 129 -7.37 -0.57 2.06
N ALA A 130 -7.79 0.36 2.93
CA ALA A 130 -7.93 1.78 2.59
C ALA A 130 -6.57 2.41 2.24
N TRP A 131 -5.54 2.11 3.03
CA TRP A 131 -4.16 2.55 2.75
C TRP A 131 -3.64 2.05 1.41
N LEU A 132 -3.78 0.76 1.13
CA LEU A 132 -3.33 0.17 -0.13
C LEU A 132 -4.17 0.64 -1.32
N THR A 133 -5.42 1.04 -1.13
CA THR A 133 -6.24 1.63 -2.20
C THR A 133 -5.64 2.96 -2.66
N SER A 134 -5.26 3.83 -1.73
CA SER A 134 -4.55 5.07 -2.06
C SER A 134 -3.86 5.67 -0.83
N PRO A 135 -2.53 5.51 -0.69
CA PRO A 135 -1.79 6.03 0.47
C PRO A 135 -1.93 7.54 0.64
N ARG A 136 -1.94 8.27 -0.49
CA ARG A 136 -2.10 9.73 -0.52
C ARG A 136 -3.46 10.21 -0.04
N LYS A 137 -4.53 9.43 -0.25
CA LYS A 137 -5.87 9.77 0.24
C LYS A 137 -6.03 9.39 1.72
N TYR A 138 -5.48 8.24 2.11
CA TYR A 138 -5.57 7.75 3.48
C TYR A 138 -4.80 8.62 4.48
N ALA A 139 -3.56 9.02 4.15
CA ALA A 139 -2.77 9.96 4.94
C ALA A 139 -2.25 11.10 4.04
N PRO A 140 -3.02 12.19 3.87
CA PRO A 140 -2.60 13.34 3.08
C PRO A 140 -1.28 13.93 3.60
N GLY A 141 -0.25 13.98 2.73
CA GLY A 141 1.10 14.40 3.12
C GLY A 141 2.02 13.25 3.54
N THR A 142 1.60 11.99 3.35
CA THR A 142 2.51 10.84 3.49
C THR A 142 3.73 10.95 2.57
N LYS A 143 4.88 10.49 3.06
CA LYS A 143 6.13 10.39 2.27
C LYS A 143 6.12 9.19 1.31
N MET A 144 5.17 8.26 1.43
CA MET A 144 5.05 7.13 0.51
C MET A 144 4.47 7.58 -0.84
N THR A 145 5.27 7.45 -1.90
CA THR A 145 4.92 7.91 -3.26
C THR A 145 4.16 6.87 -4.09
N PHE A 146 3.72 5.77 -3.48
CA PHE A 146 2.98 4.71 -4.15
C PHE A 146 1.57 5.16 -4.52
N ALA A 147 1.14 4.83 -5.76
CA ALA A 147 -0.17 5.26 -6.27
C ALA A 147 -1.34 4.54 -5.59
N GLY A 148 -1.14 3.28 -5.19
CA GLY A 148 -2.17 2.37 -4.68
C GLY A 148 -2.37 1.15 -5.58
N LEU A 149 -3.15 0.19 -5.09
CA LEU A 149 -3.58 -1.02 -5.77
C LEU A 149 -5.06 -0.89 -6.12
N GLY A 150 -5.38 -0.79 -7.42
CA GLY A 150 -6.76 -0.65 -7.89
C GLY A 150 -7.61 -1.91 -7.68
N SER A 151 -7.02 -3.09 -7.90
CA SER A 151 -7.70 -4.38 -7.71
C SER A 151 -7.95 -4.67 -6.23
N ALA A 152 -9.21 -4.94 -5.87
CA ALA A 152 -9.57 -5.33 -4.51
C ALA A 152 -9.05 -6.74 -4.16
N GLU A 153 -8.97 -7.63 -5.14
CA GLU A 153 -8.39 -8.97 -4.97
C GLU A 153 -6.88 -8.89 -4.70
N ASP A 154 -6.14 -8.05 -5.44
CA ASP A 154 -4.71 -7.83 -5.18
C ASP A 154 -4.48 -7.32 -3.75
N ARG A 155 -5.34 -6.42 -3.27
CA ARG A 155 -5.27 -5.91 -1.90
C ARG A 155 -5.54 -7.01 -0.88
N ALA A 156 -6.60 -7.80 -1.06
CA ALA A 156 -6.91 -8.92 -0.17
C ALA A 156 -5.74 -9.92 -0.10
N ASN A 157 -5.20 -10.29 -1.26
CA ASN A 157 -4.08 -11.23 -1.39
C ASN A 157 -2.82 -10.71 -0.67
N VAL A 158 -2.41 -9.45 -0.90
CA VAL A 158 -1.21 -8.91 -0.23
C VAL A 158 -1.44 -8.68 1.27
N ILE A 159 -2.66 -8.34 1.69
CA ILE A 159 -3.01 -8.23 3.11
C ILE A 159 -2.90 -9.61 3.79
N ALA A 160 -3.42 -10.67 3.17
CA ALA A 160 -3.29 -12.03 3.67
C ALA A 160 -1.82 -12.47 3.73
N TYR A 161 -1.01 -12.12 2.72
CA TYR A 161 0.43 -12.34 2.73
C TYR A 161 1.10 -11.60 3.90
N LEU A 162 0.88 -10.30 4.07
CA LEU A 162 1.44 -9.54 5.19
C LEU A 162 1.00 -10.12 6.54
N ASN A 163 -0.24 -10.60 6.65
CA ASN A 163 -0.71 -11.26 7.86
C ASN A 163 0.08 -12.53 8.17
N SER A 164 0.43 -13.33 7.16
CA SER A 164 1.26 -14.52 7.34
C SER A 164 2.73 -14.18 7.66
N GLN A 165 3.16 -12.94 7.43
CA GLN A 165 4.49 -12.45 7.79
C GLN A 165 4.52 -11.95 9.25
N GLY A 166 4.28 -12.85 10.20
CA GLY A 166 4.50 -12.62 11.63
C GLY A 166 3.34 -11.98 12.41
N SER A 167 2.35 -11.37 11.75
CA SER A 167 1.18 -10.80 12.43
C SER A 167 0.20 -11.86 12.92
N ASN A 168 -0.09 -12.87 12.09
CA ASN A 168 -0.93 -14.03 12.39
C ASN A 168 -2.27 -13.68 13.06
N LEU A 169 -2.89 -12.57 12.66
CA LEU A 169 -4.17 -12.16 13.21
C LEU A 169 -5.28 -13.05 12.67
N PRO A 170 -6.31 -13.37 13.48
CA PRO A 170 -7.47 -14.09 13.00
C PRO A 170 -8.16 -13.27 11.90
N LEU A 171 -8.46 -13.92 10.77
CA LEU A 171 -9.17 -13.27 9.67
C LEU A 171 -10.61 -12.93 10.12
N PRO A 172 -11.13 -11.75 9.74
CA PRO A 172 -12.47 -11.35 10.10
C PRO A 172 -13.50 -12.25 9.40
N ALA A 173 -14.60 -12.55 10.07
CA ALA A 173 -15.72 -13.22 9.43
C ALA A 173 -16.27 -12.34 8.30
N ALA A 174 -16.57 -12.93 7.15
CA ALA A 174 -17.25 -12.22 6.08
C ALA A 174 -18.59 -11.69 6.61
N PRO A 175 -18.89 -10.39 6.48
CA PRO A 175 -20.18 -9.87 6.90
C PRO A 175 -21.28 -10.60 6.16
N ALA A 176 -22.35 -10.98 6.88
CA ALA A 176 -23.51 -11.63 6.29
C ALA A 176 -24.03 -10.77 5.13
N ALA A 177 -24.28 -11.41 3.98
CA ALA A 177 -24.74 -10.74 2.77
C ALA A 177 -25.97 -9.87 3.08
N GLY A 178 -25.78 -8.55 3.09
CA GLY A 178 -26.83 -7.57 3.40
C GLY A 178 -26.51 -6.60 4.55
N ALA A 179 -25.42 -6.78 5.30
CA ALA A 179 -24.98 -5.77 6.25
C ALA A 179 -24.17 -4.68 5.53
N ALA A 180 -24.76 -3.48 5.41
CA ALA A 180 -24.04 -2.29 4.98
C ALA A 180 -22.85 -2.01 5.92
N PRO A 181 -21.70 -1.49 5.44
CA PRO A 181 -20.63 -1.05 6.31
C PRO A 181 -21.18 -0.01 7.29
N ALA A 182 -20.94 -0.20 8.59
CA ALA A 182 -21.27 0.79 9.59
C ALA A 182 -20.47 2.06 9.29
N GLU A 183 -21.17 3.10 8.82
CA GLU A 183 -20.66 4.47 8.80
C GLU A 183 -20.38 4.93 10.23
N GLY A 184 -19.16 5.42 10.46
CA GLY A 184 -18.83 6.38 11.50
C GLY A 184 -19.01 5.93 12.95
N ALA A 185 -17.95 5.41 13.55
CA ALA A 185 -17.73 5.59 14.98
C ALA A 185 -16.67 6.68 15.18
N GLU A 186 -17.14 7.93 15.18
CA GLU A 186 -16.43 9.05 15.79
C GLU A 186 -16.13 8.78 17.27
N ALA A 187 -14.95 9.23 17.68
CA ALA A 187 -14.58 9.74 18.99
C ALA A 187 -15.17 9.06 20.24
N ASN A 188 -14.31 8.39 21.00
CA ASN A 188 -14.33 8.58 22.44
C ASN A 188 -13.04 9.27 22.87
N ALA A 189 -13.16 10.57 23.08
CA ALA A 189 -12.24 11.40 23.81
C ALA A 189 -12.34 11.06 25.31
N ALA A 190 -11.23 10.64 25.90
CA ALA A 190 -10.97 10.83 27.32
C ALA A 190 -9.46 11.01 27.50
N ALA A 191 -9.07 12.23 27.83
CA ALA A 191 -7.76 12.60 28.36
C ALA A 191 -8.02 13.31 29.71
N PRO A 192 -6.99 13.63 30.51
CA PRO A 192 -6.10 12.70 31.21
C PRO A 192 -5.95 13.07 32.70
N GLU A 193 -5.46 12.15 33.53
CA GLU A 193 -4.86 12.44 34.84
C GLU A 193 -3.61 11.54 34.93
N GLY A 194 -2.39 11.93 35.28
CA GLY A 194 -1.81 13.11 35.91
C GLY A 194 -0.56 12.59 36.63
N ASN A 195 0.62 13.16 36.36
CA ASN A 195 1.63 13.50 37.37
C ASN A 195 2.92 14.05 36.73
N VAL A 196 3.00 15.38 36.86
CA VAL A 196 4.12 16.28 37.16
C VAL A 196 5.58 15.81 37.14
N ALA A 197 6.38 16.75 36.61
CA ALA A 197 7.83 16.89 36.56
C ALA A 197 8.54 16.98 37.92
N ASP A 198 9.85 16.73 37.90
CA ASP A 198 10.83 17.53 38.66
C ASP A 198 12.15 17.61 37.88
N GLU A 199 12.69 18.82 37.79
CA GLU A 199 13.94 19.20 37.11
C GLU A 199 15.12 19.17 38.08
N GLY A 200 16.32 18.78 37.63
CA GLY A 200 17.54 19.04 38.39
C GLY A 200 18.82 18.47 37.78
N LYS A 201 19.61 19.34 37.12
CA LYS A 201 21.02 19.15 36.71
C LYS A 201 21.81 20.37 37.26
N PRO A 202 23.16 20.42 37.43
CA PRO A 202 24.23 19.43 37.21
C PRO A 202 25.24 19.23 38.36
N ALA A 203 26.06 18.18 38.25
CA ALA A 203 27.40 18.16 38.85
C ALA A 203 28.42 17.49 37.89
N ASP A 204 29.61 18.06 37.91
CA ASP A 204 30.78 17.81 37.06
C ASP A 204 31.72 16.77 37.68
N SER A 205 32.70 16.32 36.87
CA SER A 205 33.99 15.72 37.23
C SER A 205 34.11 14.20 37.47
N ALA A 206 34.71 13.57 36.44
CA ALA A 206 35.94 12.77 36.45
C ALA A 206 35.98 11.32 36.99
N ASP A 207 36.44 10.46 36.07
CA ASP A 207 37.27 9.25 36.19
C ASP A 207 36.80 8.07 37.05
N VAL A 208 36.32 7.01 36.38
CA VAL A 208 36.85 5.64 36.61
C VAL A 208 36.86 4.88 35.27
N VAL A 209 38.07 4.49 34.87
CA VAL A 209 38.41 3.55 33.80
C VAL A 209 37.83 2.15 34.05
N ASN A 210 37.27 1.51 33.02
CA ASN A 210 37.51 0.07 32.79
C ASN A 210 37.26 -0.31 31.33
N ALA A 211 38.17 -1.10 30.79
CA ALA A 211 38.25 -1.56 29.42
C ALA A 211 37.48 -2.88 29.20
N ALA A 212 37.01 -3.08 27.96
CA ALA A 212 36.71 -4.33 27.23
C ALA A 212 35.41 -4.16 26.41
N THR A 213 35.23 -4.47 25.12
CA THR A 213 36.02 -4.93 23.96
C THR A 213 35.05 -4.75 22.76
N PRO A 214 35.48 -4.38 21.54
CA PRO A 214 34.57 -4.25 20.39
C PRO A 214 34.15 -5.64 19.87
N ALA A 215 32.84 -5.88 19.75
CA ALA A 215 32.33 -7.05 19.03
C ALA A 215 32.45 -6.81 17.52
N SER A 216 33.18 -7.72 16.90
CA SER A 216 33.63 -7.75 15.52
C SER A 216 32.48 -7.82 14.52
N GLY A 217 32.48 -6.91 13.54
CA GLY A 217 31.79 -7.11 12.28
C GLY A 217 32.53 -8.13 11.43
N ALA A 218 31.84 -9.21 11.05
CA ALA A 218 32.25 -10.06 9.95
C ALA A 218 31.16 -10.01 8.86
N PRO A 219 31.51 -9.83 7.58
CA PRO A 219 30.56 -9.93 6.48
C PRO A 219 30.07 -11.39 6.37
N SER A 220 28.76 -11.56 6.25
CA SER A 220 28.14 -12.87 6.01
C SER A 220 28.61 -13.43 4.66
N VAL A 221 29.35 -14.54 4.69
CA VAL A 221 29.65 -15.35 3.51
C VAL A 221 28.42 -16.18 3.15
N ASP A 222 27.96 -16.01 1.92
CA ASP A 222 26.85 -16.76 1.34
C ASP A 222 27.34 -18.18 0.98
N PRO A 223 26.80 -19.27 1.58
CA PRO A 223 27.29 -20.62 1.34
C PRO A 223 27.02 -21.12 -0.10
N ALA A 224 26.18 -20.43 -0.88
CA ALA A 224 25.95 -20.75 -2.29
C ALA A 224 27.03 -20.23 -3.26
N ALA A 225 27.93 -19.33 -2.81
CA ALA A 225 28.98 -18.75 -3.65
C ALA A 225 30.25 -19.61 -3.73
N ALA A 226 30.48 -20.51 -2.76
CA ALA A 226 31.65 -21.39 -2.75
C ALA A 226 31.56 -22.54 -3.76
N GLU A 227 30.34 -22.99 -4.09
CA GLU A 227 30.15 -24.15 -4.97
C GLU A 227 30.27 -23.81 -6.46
N GLN A 228 30.09 -22.54 -6.83
CA GLN A 228 30.26 -22.09 -8.23
C GLN A 228 31.71 -21.76 -8.60
N ALA A 229 32.60 -21.55 -7.62
CA ALA A 229 34.03 -21.31 -7.86
C ALA A 229 34.83 -22.61 -8.12
N ALA A 230 34.36 -23.77 -7.63
CA ALA A 230 35.05 -25.05 -7.82
C ALA A 230 34.83 -25.70 -9.20
N LYS A 231 33.81 -25.27 -9.96
CA LYS A 231 33.46 -25.84 -11.27
C LYS A 231 34.06 -25.12 -12.48
N LYS A 232 34.75 -23.99 -12.31
CA LYS A 232 35.31 -23.18 -13.42
C LYS A 232 36.85 -23.15 -13.48
N GLY A 233 37.51 -23.97 -12.66
CA GLY A 233 38.97 -23.97 -12.49
C GLY A 233 39.65 -25.31 -12.76
N ARG A 234 39.15 -26.11 -13.70
CA ARG A 234 39.90 -27.26 -14.24
C ARG A 234 39.66 -27.40 -15.74
#